data_AF-A0A0J7KL48-F1
#
_entry.id   AF-A0A0J7KL48-F1
#
_cell.length_a   1.000
_cell.length_b   1.000
_cell.length_c   1.000
_cell.angle_alpha   90.00
_cell.angle_beta   90.00
_cell.angle_gamma   90.00
#
_symmetry.space_group_name_H-M   'P 1'
#
loop_
_entity.id
_entity.type
_entity.pdbx_description
1 polymer ?
#
loop_
_entity_poly.entity_id
_entity_poly.type
_entity_poly.pdbx_seq_one_letter_code
_entity_poly.pdbx_strand_id
1 'polypeptide(L)'
;MDDKIEIFTFKLMEILNKYAPLKKRHFKNFPAPWLTDDIRNAMHKRNQARRIWRRRRDTYYYEKYKLLRNRTQSIIRSAKSNYYLDHFSRADGACEVWNGLRHLGLIKVKNSGARLSHSVEELNAFFAGDGSTWNIDDLWLSFSKLLNGHYEDTSFQWKYVPPLVVRKAIIRTTSNAVGLDGIFKYLVTSNHYHYRTVT
;
A
#
# COMPACT_ATOMS: atom_id res chain seq x y z
N MET A 1 -0.42 42.00 -31.89
CA MET A 1 0.93 41.45 -31.65
C MET A 1 0.82 40.08 -30.99
N ASP A 2 -0.19 39.95 -30.14
CA ASP A 2 -0.51 38.74 -29.38
C ASP A 2 -0.88 37.53 -30.26
N ASP A 3 -1.62 37.71 -31.34
CA ASP A 3 -2.01 36.60 -32.25
C ASP A 3 -0.81 35.85 -32.83
N LYS A 4 0.27 36.57 -33.14
CA LYS A 4 1.50 35.97 -33.70
C LYS A 4 2.23 35.15 -32.63
N ILE A 5 2.24 35.64 -31.40
CA ILE A 5 2.83 34.96 -30.25
C ILE A 5 2.02 33.70 -29.94
N GLU A 6 0.69 33.78 -30.00
CA GLU A 6 -0.20 32.65 -29.75
C GLU A 6 -0.02 31.53 -30.78
N ILE A 7 0.01 31.87 -32.07
CA ILE A 7 0.25 30.89 -33.16
C ILE A 7 1.63 30.22 -33.01
N PHE A 8 2.67 31.00 -32.70
CA PHE A 8 4.01 30.48 -32.49
C PHE A 8 4.06 29.52 -31.30
N THR A 9 3.47 29.92 -30.17
CA THR A 9 3.46 29.12 -28.95
C THR A 9 2.68 27.83 -29.14
N PHE A 10 1.53 27.90 -29.84
CA PHE A 10 0.73 26.73 -30.18
C PHE A 10 1.52 25.72 -31.03
N LYS A 11 2.16 26.18 -32.11
CA LYS A 11 2.95 25.32 -33.00
C LYS A 11 4.16 24.71 -32.30
N LEU A 12 4.82 25.48 -31.44
CA LEU A 12 5.93 25.00 -30.64
C LEU A 12 5.50 23.88 -29.67
N MET A 13 4.38 24.08 -28.97
CA MET A 13 3.84 23.08 -28.04
C MET A 13 3.35 21.82 -28.76
N GLU A 14 2.77 21.95 -29.96
CA GLU A 14 2.37 20.82 -30.81
C GLU A 14 3.58 19.92 -31.15
N ILE A 15 4.69 20.53 -31.58
CA ILE A 15 5.94 19.82 -31.91
C ILE A 15 6.55 19.19 -30.66
N LEU A 16 6.64 19.94 -29.55
CA LEU A 16 7.19 19.44 -28.30
C LEU A 16 6.39 18.25 -27.75
N ASN A 17 5.05 18.32 -27.78
CA ASN A 17 4.22 17.22 -27.32
C ASN A 17 4.34 15.97 -28.22
N LYS A 18 4.57 16.14 -29.53
CA LYS A 18 4.74 15.02 -30.48
C LYS A 18 6.08 14.31 -30.33
N TYR A 19 7.17 15.07 -30.26
CA TYR A 19 8.54 14.51 -30.31
C TYR A 19 9.21 14.39 -28.94
N ALA A 20 8.79 15.19 -27.95
CA ALA A 20 9.32 15.19 -26.59
C ALA A 20 8.19 15.21 -25.53
N PRO A 21 7.22 14.28 -25.60
CA PRO A 21 6.12 14.25 -24.63
C PRO A 21 6.65 14.12 -23.20
N LEU A 22 6.10 14.94 -22.29
CA LEU A 22 6.37 14.81 -20.86
C LEU A 22 5.81 13.48 -20.36
N LYS A 23 6.69 12.48 -20.21
CA LYS A 23 6.34 11.18 -19.64
C LYS A 23 6.63 11.17 -18.15
N LYS A 24 5.60 10.95 -17.33
CA LYS A 24 5.79 10.64 -15.91
C LYS A 24 6.38 9.23 -15.79
N ARG A 25 7.65 9.15 -15.39
CA ARG A 25 8.32 7.86 -15.12
C ARG A 25 8.20 7.55 -13.64
N HIS A 26 7.51 6.45 -13.33
CA HIS A 26 7.53 5.89 -11.98
C HIS A 26 8.75 4.99 -11.82
N PHE A 27 9.66 5.37 -10.92
CA PHE A 27 10.73 4.49 -10.48
C PHE A 27 10.14 3.46 -9.53
N LYS A 28 9.98 2.22 -9.99
CA LYS A 28 9.51 1.09 -9.16
C LYS A 28 10.56 0.60 -8.17
N ASN A 29 11.82 1.01 -8.34
CA ASN A 29 12.91 0.53 -7.51
C ASN A 29 12.93 1.35 -6.22
N PHE A 30 12.53 0.71 -5.13
CA PHE A 30 12.78 1.24 -3.79
C PHE A 30 14.27 1.52 -3.62
N PRO A 31 14.63 2.52 -2.81
CA PRO A 31 16.03 2.78 -2.50
C PRO A 31 16.66 1.49 -1.97
N ALA A 32 17.80 1.11 -2.52
CA ALA A 32 18.62 -0.01 -2.05
C ALA A 32 19.86 0.52 -1.33
N PRO A 33 19.71 1.16 -0.16
CA PRO A 33 20.81 1.80 0.55
C PRO A 33 21.89 0.80 1.01
N TRP A 34 21.56 -0.48 1.14
CA TRP A 34 22.52 -1.56 1.39
C TRP A 34 23.41 -1.91 0.18
N LEU A 35 23.16 -1.35 -1.02
CA LEU A 35 23.90 -1.66 -2.24
C LEU A 35 25.17 -0.80 -2.37
N THR A 36 26.24 -1.23 -1.73
CA THR A 36 27.56 -0.58 -1.85
C THR A 36 28.30 -0.99 -3.12
N ASP A 37 29.36 -0.26 -3.45
CA ASP A 37 30.22 -0.52 -4.62
C ASP A 37 30.86 -1.92 -4.57
N ASP A 38 31.21 -2.41 -3.38
CA ASP A 38 31.73 -3.77 -3.20
C ASP A 38 30.73 -4.85 -3.60
N ILE A 39 29.46 -4.65 -3.25
CA ILE A 39 28.38 -5.57 -3.64
C ILE A 39 28.18 -5.51 -5.16
N ARG A 40 28.22 -4.31 -5.74
CA ARG A 40 28.13 -4.14 -7.19
C ARG A 40 29.29 -4.85 -7.90
N ASN A 41 30.52 -4.73 -7.38
CA ASN A 41 31.70 -5.43 -7.87
C ASN A 41 31.56 -6.96 -7.76
N ALA A 42 31.04 -7.47 -6.65
CA ALA A 42 30.74 -8.90 -6.49
C ALA A 42 29.69 -9.38 -7.51
N MET A 43 28.62 -8.60 -7.73
CA MET A 43 27.61 -8.87 -8.74
C MET A 43 28.19 -8.87 -10.16
N HIS A 44 29.10 -7.94 -10.48
CA HIS A 44 29.80 -7.90 -11.76
C HIS A 44 30.67 -9.14 -11.98
N LYS A 45 31.49 -9.51 -10.99
CA LYS A 45 32.33 -10.73 -11.03
C LYS A 45 31.48 -11.99 -11.23
N ARG A 46 30.39 -12.13 -10.48
CA ARG A 46 29.40 -13.22 -10.65
C ARG A 46 28.82 -13.24 -12.07
N ASN A 47 28.40 -12.09 -12.60
CA ASN A 47 27.82 -11.98 -13.94
C ASN A 47 28.83 -12.32 -15.03
N GLN A 48 30.09 -11.91 -14.86
CA GLN A 48 31.18 -12.28 -15.76
C GLN A 48 31.40 -13.80 -15.75
N ALA A 49 31.49 -14.42 -14.58
CA ALA A 49 31.63 -15.87 -14.46
C ALA A 49 30.44 -16.62 -15.11
N ARG A 50 29.21 -16.15 -14.90
CA ARG A 50 28.01 -16.70 -15.58
C ARG A 50 28.10 -16.59 -17.10
N ARG A 51 28.60 -15.46 -17.63
CA ARG A 51 28.77 -15.28 -19.08
C ARG A 51 29.82 -16.24 -19.65
N ILE A 52 30.95 -16.42 -18.95
CA ILE A 52 32.01 -17.34 -19.37
C ILE A 52 31.51 -18.78 -19.36
N TRP A 53 30.88 -19.22 -18.26
CA TRP A 53 30.32 -20.56 -18.16
C TRP A 53 29.27 -20.83 -19.25
N ARG A 54 28.36 -19.88 -19.53
CA ARG A 54 27.36 -20.05 -20.60
C ARG A 54 27.97 -20.22 -22.00
N ARG A 55 29.16 -19.66 -22.25
CA ARG A 55 29.87 -19.78 -23.53
C ARG A 55 30.67 -21.08 -23.64
N ARG A 56 31.40 -21.46 -22.59
CA ARG A 56 32.32 -22.61 -22.62
C ARG A 56 31.66 -23.93 -22.22
N ARG A 57 30.59 -23.89 -21.42
CA ARG A 57 29.84 -25.05 -20.89
C ARG A 57 30.69 -26.12 -20.17
N ASP A 58 31.79 -25.69 -19.57
CA ASP A 58 32.73 -26.55 -18.86
C ASP A 58 32.50 -26.48 -17.32
N THR A 59 32.74 -27.61 -16.64
CA THR A 59 32.53 -27.84 -15.21
C THR A 59 33.39 -26.92 -14.35
N TYR A 60 34.63 -26.64 -14.74
CA TYR A 60 35.50 -25.71 -14.02
C TYR A 60 34.87 -24.31 -13.91
N TYR A 61 34.34 -23.80 -15.03
CA TYR A 61 33.68 -22.49 -15.04
C TYR A 61 32.35 -22.49 -14.30
N TYR A 62 31.67 -23.63 -14.24
CA TYR A 62 30.47 -23.79 -13.44
C TYR A 62 30.76 -23.68 -11.94
N GLU A 63 31.77 -24.39 -11.44
CA GLU A 63 32.17 -24.33 -10.04
C GLU A 63 32.64 -22.92 -9.64
N LYS A 64 33.41 -22.25 -10.52
CA LYS A 64 33.79 -20.84 -10.32
C LYS A 64 32.56 -19.92 -10.24
N TYR A 65 31.57 -20.10 -11.11
CA TYR A 65 30.32 -19.34 -11.06
C TYR A 65 29.54 -19.63 -9.77
N LYS A 66 29.43 -20.90 -9.36
CA LYS A 66 28.73 -21.34 -8.15
C LYS A 66 29.33 -20.71 -6.89
N LEU A 67 30.66 -20.72 -6.77
CA LEU A 67 31.39 -20.07 -5.68
C LEU A 67 31.10 -18.56 -5.64
N LEU A 68 31.21 -17.87 -6.78
CA LEU A 68 30.93 -16.43 -6.85
C LEU A 68 29.46 -16.09 -6.60
N ARG A 69 28.52 -16.94 -7.05
CA ARG A 69 27.09 -16.81 -6.76
C ARG A 69 26.86 -16.89 -5.26
N ASN A 70 27.40 -17.90 -4.58
CA ASN A 70 27.20 -18.11 -3.15
C ASN A 70 27.83 -16.96 -2.35
N ARG A 71 29.06 -16.56 -2.69
CA ARG A 71 29.73 -15.41 -2.06
C ARG A 71 28.92 -14.12 -2.23
N THR A 72 28.47 -13.82 -3.45
CA THR A 72 27.67 -12.61 -3.72
C THR A 72 26.35 -12.64 -2.96
N GLN A 73 25.68 -13.80 -2.92
CA GLN A 73 24.44 -13.96 -2.15
C GLN A 73 24.66 -13.79 -0.66
N SER A 74 25.75 -14.33 -0.11
CA SER A 74 26.13 -14.13 1.30
C SER A 74 26.31 -12.65 1.62
N ILE A 75 27.13 -11.95 0.84
CA ILE A 75 27.38 -10.51 1.00
C ILE A 75 26.07 -9.70 0.93
N ILE A 76 25.19 -9.98 -0.03
CA ILE A 76 23.90 -9.29 -0.15
C ILE A 76 23.02 -9.55 1.07
N ARG A 77 22.97 -10.77 1.58
CA ARG A 77 22.16 -11.11 2.77
C ARG A 77 22.70 -10.39 4.00
N SER A 78 24.00 -10.43 4.23
CA SER A 78 24.64 -9.73 5.35
C SER A 78 24.41 -8.22 5.27
N ALA A 79 24.59 -7.61 4.10
CA ALA A 79 24.38 -6.18 3.90
C ALA A 79 22.93 -5.76 4.17
N LYS A 80 21.96 -6.52 3.66
CA LYS A 80 20.54 -6.29 3.95
C LYS A 80 20.24 -6.43 5.43
N SER A 81 20.72 -7.51 6.06
CA SER A 81 20.49 -7.79 7.48
C SER A 81 21.04 -6.65 8.35
N ASN A 82 22.30 -6.27 8.13
CA ASN A 82 22.94 -5.20 8.89
C ASN A 82 22.24 -3.87 8.70
N TYR A 83 21.87 -3.53 7.46
CA TYR A 83 21.15 -2.30 7.18
C TYR A 83 19.79 -2.25 7.87
N TYR A 84 18.98 -3.32 7.75
CA TYR A 84 17.65 -3.31 8.39
C TYR A 84 17.75 -3.34 9.91
N LEU A 85 18.70 -4.09 10.47
CA LEU A 85 18.94 -4.11 11.90
C LEU A 85 19.33 -2.73 12.41
N ASP A 86 20.30 -2.06 11.77
CA ASP A 86 20.70 -0.69 12.14
C ASP A 86 19.54 0.30 11.97
N HIS A 87 18.84 0.25 10.84
CA HIS A 87 17.72 1.16 10.55
C HIS A 87 16.57 1.05 11.56
N PHE A 88 16.18 -0.16 11.95
CA PHE A 88 15.08 -0.38 12.88
C PHE A 88 15.50 -0.40 14.35
N SER A 89 16.79 -0.61 14.66
CA SER A 89 17.31 -0.48 16.04
C SER A 89 17.24 0.96 16.57
N ARG A 90 17.24 1.94 15.66
CA ARG A 90 17.15 3.37 15.96
C ARG A 90 15.72 3.90 16.05
N ALA A 91 14.72 3.05 15.81
CA ALA A 91 13.32 3.46 15.83
C ALA A 91 12.77 3.32 17.26
N ASP A 92 12.29 4.42 17.83
CA ASP A 92 11.81 4.48 19.22
C ASP A 92 10.34 4.06 19.34
N GLY A 93 9.60 4.03 18.22
CA GLY A 93 8.17 3.75 18.23
C GLY A 93 7.64 3.00 17.02
N ALA A 94 6.49 2.34 17.20
CA ALA A 94 5.82 1.58 16.13
C ALA A 94 5.55 2.44 14.89
N CYS A 95 5.23 3.73 15.05
CA CYS A 95 5.01 4.65 13.94
C CYS A 95 6.24 4.75 13.02
N GLU A 96 7.43 4.89 13.60
CA GLU A 96 8.70 4.99 12.88
C GLU A 96 9.05 3.68 12.17
N VAL A 97 8.83 2.55 12.84
CA VAL A 97 9.00 1.21 12.24
C VAL A 97 8.08 1.06 11.02
N TRP A 98 6.79 1.37 11.16
CA TRP A 98 5.83 1.28 10.05
C TRP A 98 6.14 2.27 8.92
N ASN A 99 6.63 3.47 9.23
CA ASN A 99 7.09 4.45 8.24
C ASN A 99 8.34 3.94 7.50
N GLY A 100 9.32 3.39 8.22
CA GLY A 100 10.53 2.80 7.63
C GLY A 100 10.21 1.62 6.72
N LEU A 101 9.31 0.72 7.14
CA LEU A 101 8.84 -0.40 6.32
C LEU A 101 8.16 0.06 5.02
N ARG A 102 7.34 1.13 5.08
CA ARG A 102 6.74 1.75 3.88
C ARG A 102 7.79 2.40 2.99
N HIS A 103 8.73 3.15 3.57
CA HIS A 103 9.79 3.83 2.83
C HIS A 103 10.69 2.85 2.07
N LEU A 104 10.99 1.71 2.71
CA LEU A 104 11.77 0.62 2.12
C LEU A 104 10.96 -0.26 1.15
N GLY A 105 9.65 -0.01 1.01
CA GLY A 105 8.78 -0.76 0.11
C GLY A 105 8.53 -2.21 0.53
N LEU A 106 8.80 -2.53 1.79
CA LEU A 106 8.56 -3.85 2.36
C LEU A 106 7.07 -4.10 2.60
N ILE A 107 6.27 -3.03 2.63
CA ILE A 107 4.83 -3.06 2.85
C ILE A 107 4.14 -2.15 1.84
N LYS A 108 2.98 -2.61 1.33
CA LYS A 108 2.14 -1.82 0.43
C LYS A 108 1.60 -0.59 1.17
N VAL A 109 1.62 0.56 0.50
CA VAL A 109 1.01 1.79 1.02
C VAL A 109 -0.49 1.55 1.24
N LYS A 110 -1.03 2.05 2.36
CA LYS A 110 -2.46 1.95 2.70
C LYS A 110 -3.27 2.61 1.58
N ASN A 111 -4.08 1.83 0.86
CA ASN A 111 -5.04 2.36 -0.09
C ASN A 111 -6.18 3.03 0.71
N SER A 112 -6.05 4.31 1.04
CA SER A 112 -7.07 5.10 1.74
C SER A 112 -8.32 5.41 0.90
N GLY A 113 -8.43 4.81 -0.29
CA GLY A 113 -9.54 5.00 -1.22
C GLY A 113 -10.38 3.73 -1.43
N ALA A 114 -10.22 2.72 -0.58
CA ALA A 114 -11.12 1.56 -0.64
C ALA A 114 -12.52 2.02 -0.24
N ARG A 115 -13.40 2.19 -1.24
CA ARG A 115 -14.85 2.26 -1.01
C ARG A 115 -15.26 0.96 -0.32
N LEU A 116 -16.30 1.03 0.53
CA LEU A 116 -16.95 -0.16 1.05
C LEU A 116 -17.19 -1.12 -0.12
N SER A 117 -16.76 -2.37 0.03
CA SER A 117 -16.76 -3.34 -1.07
C SER A 117 -18.18 -3.71 -1.51
N HIS A 118 -19.18 -3.43 -0.68
CA HIS A 118 -20.58 -3.80 -0.89
C HIS A 118 -21.49 -2.58 -0.70
N SER A 119 -22.58 -2.52 -1.46
CA SER A 119 -23.58 -1.46 -1.32
C SER A 119 -24.52 -1.71 -0.14
N VAL A 120 -25.30 -0.69 0.26
CA VAL A 120 -26.31 -0.85 1.33
C VAL A 120 -27.38 -1.84 0.89
N GLU A 121 -27.77 -1.80 -0.38
CA GLU A 121 -28.74 -2.69 -1.00
C GLU A 121 -28.24 -4.13 -1.03
N GLU A 122 -26.96 -4.34 -1.36
CA GLU A 122 -26.33 -5.66 -1.37
C GLU A 122 -26.27 -6.26 0.04
N LEU A 123 -25.90 -5.47 1.04
CA LEU A 123 -25.92 -5.90 2.44
C LEU A 123 -27.35 -6.21 2.91
N ASN A 124 -28.33 -5.38 2.53
CA ASN A 124 -29.72 -5.60 2.87
C ASN A 124 -30.26 -6.89 2.24
N ALA A 125 -29.95 -7.16 0.97
CA ALA A 125 -30.35 -8.41 0.31
C ALA A 125 -29.73 -9.65 0.98
N PHE A 126 -28.47 -9.55 1.42
CA PHE A 126 -27.79 -10.60 2.16
C PHE A 126 -28.46 -10.91 3.50
N PHE A 127 -28.75 -9.89 4.31
CA PHE A 127 -29.36 -10.08 5.63
C PHE A 127 -30.88 -10.33 5.58
N ALA A 128 -31.57 -9.88 4.53
CA ALA A 128 -32.99 -10.15 4.31
C ALA A 128 -33.27 -11.50 3.62
N GLY A 129 -32.22 -12.24 3.23
CA GLY A 129 -32.33 -13.64 2.82
C GLY A 129 -32.60 -13.89 1.34
N ASP A 130 -32.08 -13.06 0.42
CA ASP A 130 -32.05 -13.47 -0.99
C ASP A 130 -30.94 -14.52 -1.19
N GLY A 131 -31.35 -15.78 -1.07
CA GLY A 131 -30.49 -16.94 -1.03
C GLY A 131 -29.75 -17.18 -2.34
N SER A 132 -28.46 -16.87 -2.35
CA SER A 132 -27.50 -17.67 -3.10
C SER A 132 -26.69 -18.51 -2.10
N THR A 133 -26.82 -19.81 -2.29
CA THR A 133 -26.35 -20.92 -1.47
C THR A 133 -24.85 -20.83 -1.15
N TRP A 134 -24.53 -20.39 0.06
CA TRP A 134 -23.25 -20.71 0.68
C TRP A 134 -23.32 -22.16 1.18
N ASN A 135 -22.24 -22.92 1.04
CA ASN A 135 -22.17 -24.33 1.45
C ASN A 135 -22.51 -24.43 2.95
N ILE A 136 -23.71 -24.90 3.25
CA ILE A 136 -24.45 -24.64 4.49
C ILE A 136 -23.80 -25.34 5.69
N ASP A 137 -23.08 -26.43 5.45
CA ASP A 137 -22.61 -27.35 6.49
C ASP A 137 -21.56 -26.75 7.45
N ASP A 138 -20.66 -25.87 6.97
CA ASP A 138 -19.62 -25.25 7.81
C ASP A 138 -20.16 -24.06 8.65
N LEU A 139 -21.23 -23.41 8.18
CA LEU A 139 -21.82 -22.25 8.86
C LEU A 139 -22.86 -22.66 9.91
N TRP A 140 -23.58 -23.76 9.67
CA TRP A 140 -24.66 -24.24 10.55
C TRP A 140 -24.18 -24.63 11.96
N LEU A 141 -22.96 -25.16 12.08
CA LEU A 141 -22.36 -25.52 13.37
C LEU A 141 -21.96 -24.29 14.20
N SER A 142 -21.56 -23.21 13.55
CA SER A 142 -21.25 -21.93 14.23
C SER A 142 -22.51 -21.14 14.58
N PHE A 143 -23.54 -21.20 13.73
CA PHE A 143 -24.81 -20.51 13.96
C PHE A 143 -25.66 -21.18 15.03
N SER A 144 -25.73 -22.51 15.07
CA SER A 144 -26.42 -23.25 16.14
C SER A 144 -25.83 -22.95 17.52
N LYS A 145 -24.52 -22.79 17.61
CA LYS A 145 -23.83 -22.39 18.85
C LYS A 145 -24.15 -20.95 19.29
N LEU A 146 -24.49 -20.08 18.34
CA LEU A 146 -24.89 -18.67 18.54
C LEU A 146 -26.39 -18.54 18.87
N LEU A 147 -27.23 -19.37 18.24
CA LEU A 147 -28.68 -19.44 18.40
C LEU A 147 -29.13 -20.19 19.67
N ASN A 148 -28.23 -20.92 20.34
CA ASN A 148 -28.51 -21.51 21.65
C ASN A 148 -28.64 -20.48 22.78
N GLY A 149 -28.34 -19.21 22.52
CA GLY A 149 -28.77 -18.11 23.39
C GLY A 149 -30.23 -17.81 23.13
N HIS A 150 -31.06 -17.77 24.18
CA HIS A 150 -32.47 -17.40 24.10
C HIS A 150 -32.60 -15.98 23.53
N TYR A 151 -32.81 -15.87 22.21
CA TYR A 151 -32.98 -14.59 21.53
C TYR A 151 -34.41 -14.11 21.77
N GLU A 152 -34.56 -13.10 22.61
CA GLU A 152 -35.81 -12.36 22.70
C GLU A 152 -35.78 -11.23 21.66
N ASP A 153 -36.79 -11.20 20.78
CA ASP A 153 -36.94 -10.23 19.70
C ASP A 153 -37.08 -8.78 20.19
N THR A 154 -37.29 -8.61 21.50
CA THR A 154 -37.28 -7.32 22.22
C THR A 154 -35.89 -6.71 22.36
N SER A 155 -34.82 -7.47 22.12
CA SER A 155 -33.42 -7.04 22.33
C SER A 155 -32.85 -6.23 21.16
N PHE A 156 -33.44 -6.34 19.97
CA PHE A 156 -33.00 -5.62 18.78
C PHE A 156 -33.95 -4.47 18.46
N GLN A 157 -33.49 -3.23 18.71
CA GLN A 157 -34.29 -2.03 18.48
C GLN A 157 -33.61 -1.08 17.49
N TRP A 158 -34.37 -0.63 16.51
CA TRP A 158 -33.97 0.51 15.68
C TRP A 158 -34.37 1.80 16.40
N LYS A 159 -33.39 2.64 16.70
CA LYS A 159 -33.62 3.98 17.24
C LYS A 159 -32.97 5.01 16.34
N TYR A 160 -33.71 6.07 16.03
CA TYR A 160 -33.12 7.22 15.38
C TYR A 160 -32.07 7.85 16.30
N VAL A 161 -30.83 7.95 15.81
CA VAL A 161 -29.72 8.59 16.53
C VAL A 161 -29.47 9.96 15.91
N PRO A 162 -29.75 11.07 16.63
CA PRO A 162 -29.49 12.40 16.10
C PRO A 162 -28.00 12.62 15.83
N PRO A 163 -27.64 13.36 14.76
CA PRO A 163 -26.23 13.65 14.43
C PRO A 163 -25.44 14.29 15.58
N LEU A 164 -26.11 15.06 16.45
CA LEU A 164 -25.51 15.67 17.65
C LEU A 164 -25.02 14.64 18.66
N VAL A 165 -25.72 13.52 18.82
CA VAL A 165 -25.34 12.42 19.72
C VAL A 165 -24.09 11.73 19.19
N VAL A 166 -24.08 11.44 17.88
CA VAL A 166 -22.91 10.87 17.18
C VAL A 166 -21.70 11.80 17.32
N ARG A 167 -21.89 13.12 17.10
CA ARG A 167 -20.83 14.11 17.25
C ARG A 167 -20.27 14.15 18.68
N LYS A 168 -21.14 14.16 19.71
CA LYS A 168 -20.71 14.13 21.11
C LYS A 168 -19.92 12.85 21.44
N ALA A 169 -20.35 11.70 20.90
CA ALA A 169 -19.63 10.44 21.07
C ALA A 169 -18.25 10.47 20.39
N ILE A 170 -18.15 10.99 19.16
CA ILE A 170 -16.89 11.13 18.42
C ILE A 170 -15.94 12.13 19.10
N ILE A 171 -16.43 13.22 19.68
CA ILE A 171 -15.58 14.16 20.42
C ILE A 171 -14.95 13.48 21.66
N ARG A 172 -15.73 12.63 22.34
CA ARG A 172 -15.31 11.90 23.56
C ARG A 172 -14.26 10.82 23.32
N THR A 173 -14.07 10.33 22.10
CA THR A 173 -13.03 9.32 21.83
C THR A 173 -11.64 9.91 22.03
N THR A 174 -10.73 9.21 22.71
CA THR A 174 -9.36 9.72 22.97
C THR A 174 -8.38 9.38 21.86
N SER A 175 -8.72 8.40 21.01
CA SER A 175 -7.86 7.90 19.95
C SER A 175 -7.90 8.77 18.69
N ASN A 176 -6.72 9.04 18.13
CA ASN A 176 -6.54 9.64 16.80
C ASN A 176 -6.37 8.56 15.71
N ALA A 177 -6.77 7.31 15.98
CA ALA A 177 -6.72 6.24 14.98
C ALA A 177 -7.61 6.57 13.77
N VAL A 178 -7.10 6.26 12.57
CA VAL A 178 -7.78 6.54 11.30
C VAL A 178 -8.11 5.23 10.60
N GLY A 179 -9.39 5.02 10.33
CA GLY A 179 -9.93 3.84 9.64
C GLY A 179 -9.48 3.72 8.17
N LEU A 180 -10.00 2.72 7.47
CA LEU A 180 -9.76 2.51 6.03
C LEU A 180 -10.34 3.65 5.17
N ASP A 181 -11.36 4.31 5.68
CA ASP A 181 -12.05 5.48 5.14
C ASP A 181 -11.21 6.77 5.14
N GLY A 182 -10.10 6.81 5.87
CA GLY A 182 -9.21 7.98 5.92
C GLY A 182 -9.81 9.18 6.66
N ILE A 183 -10.89 8.99 7.43
CA ILE A 183 -11.56 10.07 8.14
C ILE A 183 -10.84 10.35 9.44
N PHE A 184 -10.25 11.54 9.54
CA PHE A 184 -9.61 12.00 10.76
C PHE A 184 -10.63 12.54 11.75
N LYS A 185 -10.41 12.29 13.05
CA LYS A 185 -11.24 12.84 14.14
C LYS A 185 -11.43 14.35 14.00
N TYR A 186 -10.38 15.09 13.64
CA TYR A 186 -10.46 16.54 13.51
C TYR A 186 -11.38 17.00 12.39
N LEU A 187 -11.54 16.23 11.29
CA LEU A 187 -12.45 16.57 10.18
C LEU A 187 -13.91 16.52 10.60
N VAL A 188 -14.25 15.63 11.55
CA VAL A 188 -15.61 15.52 12.09
C VAL A 188 -15.88 16.58 13.16
N THR A 189 -14.84 17.06 13.85
CA THR A 189 -14.97 18.06 14.91
C THR A 189 -14.86 19.50 14.42
N SER A 190 -14.20 19.75 13.28
CA SER A 190 -14.02 21.10 12.73
C SER A 190 -15.27 21.57 11.97
N ASN A 191 -15.98 22.52 12.55
CA ASN A 191 -16.93 23.35 11.80
C ASN A 191 -16.11 24.26 10.87
N HIS A 192 -15.90 23.88 9.63
CA HIS A 192 -15.39 24.81 8.63
C HIS A 192 -16.40 24.97 7.50
N TYR A 193 -17.27 25.97 7.66
CA TYR A 193 -17.96 26.62 6.54
C TYR A 193 -16.89 27.31 5.70
N HIS A 194 -16.32 26.62 4.72
CA HIS A 194 -15.54 27.26 3.68
C HIS A 194 -16.43 27.43 2.45
N TYR A 195 -17.19 28.51 2.43
CA TYR A 195 -17.74 29.03 1.19
C TYR A 195 -16.56 29.49 0.33
N ARG A 196 -16.14 28.64 -0.63
CA ARG A 196 -15.35 29.13 -1.76
C ARG A 196 -16.29 29.92 -2.65
N THR A 197 -16.38 31.23 -2.42
CA THR A 197 -16.81 32.17 -3.45
C THR A 197 -15.75 32.18 -4.54
N VAL A 198 -16.11 31.65 -5.70
CA VAL A 198 -15.34 31.81 -6.94
C VAL A 198 -15.76 33.16 -7.52
N THR A 199 -14.83 34.11 -7.55
CA THR A 199 -14.83 35.23 -8.50
C THR A 199 -14.00 34.83 -9.71
#